data_AF-A0A9P0DKE2-F1
#
_entry.id   AF-A0A9P0DKE2-F1
#
_cell.length_a   1.000
_cell.length_b   1.000
_cell.length_c   1.000
_cell.angle_alpha   90.00
_cell.angle_beta   90.00
_cell.angle_gamma   90.00
#
_symmetry.space_group_name_H-M   'P 1'
#
loop_
_entity.id
_entity.type
_entity.pdbx_description
1 polymer ?
#
loop_
_entity_poly.entity_id
_entity_poly.type
_entity_poly.pdbx_seq_one_letter_code
_entity_poly.pdbx_strand_id
1 'polypeptide(L)'
;MFSWLTRDNNKQEIYNNVIDGLKDIYKNKLLPLEEHYHFHEFHSPKLEDSDFDAKPMILLVGQYSTGKTTFIKYLLEREFPGIRIGPEPTTDRFIAVMHDEKEGIIPGNALVVDPKRQFRPLSKFGNAFLNRLQCSLVNSPVLKNISIVDTPGILSGEKQRVDRGYDFTGVLEWFAERVDRIILLFDAHKLDISDEFRRSIEALRGHDDKIRIVLNKADMIDHQQLMRVYGALMWSLGKVLQTPEVARVYIGSFWDQPLRYDVNRRLFEDEEQDLFKDLQSLPRNAALRKLNDLIKRARLAKVHAFIIAELRKEMPSVFGKDSKKKELIKNLGTIYEKLQREHQISQGDFPEIKKMQEVLGNLDFTKFNPIKVKLLEIVDRMLADDISRLMAMIPLEDTTTNVQDGQVSGGAFNNVEDASPFGYKRGEGIDAGAGEHDWIVSREKDKYDKVFDQLNPVDGKVTGMAAKSEMVKSKLPNTVLSKVWKLADVDKDGMLDKEEFALAMHLINIKIDGNDLPAELPLHLVPPCKR
;
A
#
# COMPACT_ATOMS: atom_id res chain seq x y z
N MET A 1 -16.85 43.52 42.53
CA MET A 1 -15.40 43.37 42.70
C MET A 1 -15.07 41.92 42.35
N PHE A 2 -14.14 41.72 41.40
CA PHE A 2 -13.65 40.47 40.81
C PHE A 2 -13.48 39.32 41.83
N SER A 3 -13.64 38.04 41.51
CA SER A 3 -12.91 37.29 40.49
C SER A 3 -13.60 35.95 40.21
N TRP A 4 -14.02 35.70 38.97
CA TRP A 4 -14.20 34.35 38.45
C TRP A 4 -12.91 33.98 37.76
N LEU A 5 -12.08 33.18 38.44
CA LEU A 5 -10.94 32.51 37.84
C LEU A 5 -11.45 31.57 36.74
N THR A 6 -11.22 31.99 35.50
CA THR A 6 -11.15 31.14 34.32
C THR A 6 -10.27 29.94 34.63
N ARG A 7 -10.90 28.79 34.86
CA ARG A 7 -10.24 27.49 34.69
C ARG A 7 -9.97 27.35 33.19
N ASP A 8 -8.75 27.69 32.78
CA ASP A 8 -8.17 27.12 31.57
C ASP A 8 -8.22 25.59 31.72
N ASN A 9 -9.20 24.98 31.06
CA ASN A 9 -9.26 23.54 30.85
C ASN A 9 -8.22 23.17 29.79
N ASN A 10 -6.94 23.34 30.11
CA ASN A 10 -5.84 22.72 29.39
C ASN A 10 -5.60 21.33 29.98
N LYS A 11 -6.66 20.51 30.04
CA LYS A 11 -6.47 19.06 30.23
C LYS A 11 -5.84 18.58 28.93
N GLN A 12 -4.54 18.30 28.96
CA GLN A 12 -3.92 17.49 27.92
C GLN A 12 -4.75 16.20 27.81
N GLU A 13 -5.50 16.05 26.72
CA GLU A 13 -6.15 14.79 26.39
C GLU A 13 -5.02 13.81 26.07
N ILE A 14 -4.68 12.97 27.05
CA ILE A 14 -3.71 11.89 26.89
C ILE A 14 -4.47 10.72 26.28
N TYR A 15 -4.23 10.43 25.00
CA TYR A 15 -4.77 9.26 24.34
C TYR A 15 -3.89 8.04 24.60
N ASN A 16 -4.50 6.85 24.74
CA ASN A 16 -3.76 5.60 24.95
C ASN A 16 -3.06 5.11 23.67
N ASN A 17 -3.67 5.33 22.51
CA ASN A 17 -3.12 5.07 21.19
C ASN A 17 -3.68 6.06 20.17
N VAL A 18 -3.08 6.12 18.97
CA VAL A 18 -3.46 7.05 17.90
C VAL A 18 -4.90 6.79 17.39
N ILE A 19 -5.35 5.54 17.35
CA ILE A 19 -6.69 5.17 16.85
C ILE A 19 -7.78 5.73 17.78
N ASP A 20 -7.62 5.59 19.09
CA ASP A 20 -8.54 6.13 20.08
C ASP A 20 -8.59 7.66 20.03
N GLY A 21 -7.43 8.30 19.81
CA GLY A 21 -7.36 9.74 19.56
C GLY A 21 -8.12 10.16 18.30
N LEU A 22 -7.99 9.42 17.20
CA LEU A 22 -8.73 9.68 15.96
C LEU A 22 -10.25 9.55 16.16
N LYS A 23 -10.71 8.51 16.87
CA LYS A 23 -12.14 8.31 17.18
C LYS A 23 -12.70 9.46 17.98
N ASP A 24 -12.00 9.88 19.04
CA ASP A 24 -12.45 10.94 19.92
C ASP A 24 -12.53 12.28 19.18
N ILE A 25 -11.48 12.62 18.42
CA ILE A 25 -11.44 13.80 17.57
C ILE A 25 -12.60 13.79 16.56
N TYR A 26 -12.84 12.67 15.87
CA TYR A 26 -13.95 12.58 14.93
C TYR A 26 -15.28 12.86 15.61
N LYS A 27 -15.59 12.13 16.70
CA LYS A 27 -16.89 12.22 17.39
C LYS A 27 -17.14 13.60 18.00
N ASN A 28 -16.11 14.22 18.57
CA ASN A 28 -16.27 15.45 19.35
C ASN A 28 -16.07 16.72 18.53
N LYS A 29 -15.25 16.67 17.46
CA LYS A 29 -14.82 17.88 16.73
C LYS A 29 -15.36 17.93 15.31
N LEU A 30 -15.34 16.82 14.57
CA LEU A 30 -15.78 16.80 13.16
C LEU A 30 -17.26 16.44 12.98
N LEU A 31 -17.72 15.38 13.62
CA LEU A 31 -19.09 14.87 13.50
C LEU A 31 -20.17 15.93 13.78
N PRO A 32 -20.05 16.83 14.77
CA PRO A 32 -21.04 17.88 14.97
C PRO A 32 -21.18 18.84 13.77
N LEU A 33 -20.10 19.09 13.02
CA LEU A 33 -20.15 19.87 11.79
C LEU A 33 -20.85 19.07 10.68
N GLU A 34 -20.53 17.78 10.54
CA GLU A 34 -21.13 16.89 9.54
C GLU A 34 -22.65 16.78 9.71
N GLU A 35 -23.11 16.54 10.94
CA GLU A 35 -24.54 16.43 11.27
C GLU A 35 -25.26 17.77 11.10
N HIS A 36 -24.63 18.90 11.46
CA HIS A 36 -25.26 20.22 11.35
C HIS A 36 -25.49 20.66 9.90
N TYR A 37 -24.65 20.24 8.95
CA TYR A 37 -24.76 20.62 7.53
C TYR A 37 -25.20 19.46 6.63
N HIS A 38 -25.81 18.42 7.18
CA HIS A 38 -26.34 17.28 6.43
C HIS A 38 -25.29 16.58 5.54
N PHE A 39 -24.02 16.56 5.96
CA PHE A 39 -22.90 16.06 5.15
C PHE A 39 -23.14 14.64 4.62
N HIS A 40 -23.76 13.79 5.44
CA HIS A 40 -24.01 12.38 5.13
C HIS A 40 -25.01 12.14 4.01
N GLU A 41 -25.85 13.13 3.69
CA GLU A 41 -26.81 13.04 2.59
C GLU A 41 -26.14 13.28 1.22
N PHE A 42 -24.96 13.91 1.20
CA PHE A 42 -24.26 14.30 -0.02
C PHE A 42 -23.04 13.44 -0.31
N HIS A 43 -22.22 13.21 0.71
CA HIS A 43 -20.86 12.72 0.52
C HIS A 43 -20.69 11.28 1.00
N SER A 44 -20.53 11.10 2.31
CA SER A 44 -20.23 9.80 2.90
C SER A 44 -20.94 9.62 4.24
N PRO A 45 -21.31 8.37 4.59
CA PRO A 45 -22.01 8.09 5.84
C PRO A 45 -21.13 8.45 7.05
N LYS A 46 -21.79 8.54 8.22
CA LYS A 46 -21.15 8.68 9.52
C LYS A 46 -20.16 7.53 9.74
N LEU A 47 -18.98 7.85 10.26
CA LEU A 47 -18.00 6.83 10.63
C LEU A 47 -18.42 6.18 11.95
N GLU A 48 -18.34 4.85 11.98
CA GLU A 48 -18.55 4.01 13.15
C GLU A 48 -17.19 3.62 13.76
N ASP A 49 -17.18 3.14 15.01
CA ASP A 49 -15.93 2.72 15.67
C ASP A 49 -15.22 1.60 14.90
N SER A 50 -16.00 0.75 14.21
CA SER A 50 -15.50 -0.31 13.35
C SER A 50 -14.68 0.19 12.16
N ASP A 51 -14.93 1.41 11.65
CA ASP A 51 -14.12 2.02 10.58
C ASP A 51 -12.72 2.40 11.09
N PHE A 52 -12.61 2.78 12.36
CA PHE A 52 -11.34 3.11 13.01
C PHE A 52 -10.59 1.85 13.47
N ASP A 53 -11.31 0.83 13.95
CA ASP A 53 -10.73 -0.45 14.41
C ASP A 53 -10.42 -1.41 13.27
N ALA A 54 -10.93 -1.15 12.07
CA ALA A 54 -10.67 -1.96 10.91
C ALA A 54 -9.17 -2.09 10.63
N LYS A 55 -8.73 -3.34 10.51
CA LYS A 55 -7.39 -3.68 10.03
C LYS A 55 -7.22 -3.22 8.58
N PRO A 56 -5.98 -2.94 8.15
CA PRO A 56 -5.70 -2.64 6.75
C PRO A 56 -6.27 -3.69 5.82
N MET A 57 -6.93 -3.25 4.75
CA MET A 57 -7.49 -4.10 3.72
C MET A 57 -6.72 -4.01 2.42
N ILE A 58 -6.49 -5.16 1.80
CA ILE A 58 -5.94 -5.29 0.45
C ILE A 58 -7.07 -5.72 -0.48
N LEU A 59 -7.35 -4.95 -1.52
CA LEU A 59 -8.33 -5.29 -2.55
C LEU A 59 -7.62 -5.90 -3.76
N LEU A 60 -8.00 -7.12 -4.16
CA LEU A 60 -7.50 -7.73 -5.40
C LEU A 60 -8.49 -7.50 -6.53
N VAL A 61 -8.06 -6.86 -7.62
CA VAL A 61 -8.89 -6.61 -8.81
C VAL A 61 -8.19 -7.16 -10.05
N GLY A 62 -8.95 -7.79 -10.94
CA GLY A 62 -8.38 -8.34 -12.16
C GLY A 62 -9.39 -9.18 -12.92
N GLN A 63 -9.08 -9.44 -14.18
CA GLN A 63 -9.92 -10.25 -15.05
C GLN A 63 -10.01 -11.71 -14.60
N TYR A 64 -10.87 -12.45 -15.29
CA TYR A 64 -11.02 -13.87 -15.06
C TYR A 64 -9.69 -14.63 -15.25
N SER A 65 -9.41 -15.61 -14.38
CA SER A 65 -8.22 -16.46 -14.43
C SER A 65 -6.85 -15.77 -14.22
N THR A 66 -6.80 -14.49 -13.82
CA THR A 66 -5.51 -13.80 -13.54
C THR A 66 -4.79 -14.27 -12.28
N GLY A 67 -5.42 -15.13 -11.47
CA GLY A 67 -4.82 -15.75 -10.29
C GLY A 67 -5.05 -15.03 -8.97
N LYS A 68 -6.09 -14.18 -8.84
CA LYS A 68 -6.43 -13.48 -7.57
C LYS A 68 -6.58 -14.43 -6.38
N THR A 69 -7.44 -15.43 -6.51
CA THR A 69 -7.70 -16.43 -5.46
C THR A 69 -6.45 -17.26 -5.14
N THR A 70 -5.67 -17.62 -6.17
CA THR A 70 -4.38 -18.31 -6.01
C THR A 70 -3.37 -17.44 -5.28
N PHE A 71 -3.31 -16.14 -5.57
CA PHE A 71 -2.45 -15.17 -4.91
C PHE A 71 -2.76 -15.08 -3.42
N ILE A 72 -4.04 -15.09 -3.02
CA ILE A 72 -4.42 -15.14 -1.60
C ILE A 72 -3.94 -16.45 -0.96
N LYS A 73 -4.20 -17.59 -1.61
CA LYS A 73 -3.74 -18.89 -1.12
C LYS A 73 -2.22 -18.91 -0.93
N TYR A 74 -1.49 -18.31 -1.88
CA TYR A 74 -0.04 -18.19 -1.85
C TYR A 74 0.42 -17.35 -0.65
N LEU A 75 -0.12 -16.13 -0.49
CA LEU A 75 0.21 -15.27 0.66
C LEU A 75 -0.05 -15.93 2.01
N LEU A 76 -1.16 -16.65 2.12
CA LEU A 76 -1.54 -17.32 3.36
C LEU A 76 -0.81 -18.66 3.57
N GLU A 77 -0.16 -19.21 2.53
CA GLU A 77 0.33 -20.59 2.43
C GLU A 77 -0.71 -21.64 2.84
N ARG A 78 -2.00 -21.31 2.67
CA ARG A 78 -3.12 -22.17 3.05
C ARG A 78 -4.39 -21.81 2.32
N GLU A 79 -5.30 -22.77 2.28
CA GLU A 79 -6.65 -22.55 1.78
C GLU A 79 -7.54 -21.86 2.82
N PHE A 80 -8.59 -21.18 2.34
CA PHE A 80 -9.57 -20.49 3.16
C PHE A 80 -11.00 -20.97 2.85
N PRO A 81 -11.93 -20.95 3.82
CA PRO A 81 -13.30 -21.38 3.60
C PRO A 81 -13.99 -20.64 2.45
N GLY A 82 -14.64 -21.39 1.56
CA GLY A 82 -15.32 -20.83 0.39
C GLY A 82 -14.40 -20.51 -0.78
N ILE A 83 -13.13 -20.92 -0.74
CA ILE A 83 -12.20 -20.87 -1.87
C ILE A 83 -12.70 -21.74 -3.03
N ARG A 84 -12.60 -21.23 -4.25
CA ARG A 84 -12.83 -21.99 -5.48
C ARG A 84 -11.77 -21.58 -6.50
N ILE A 85 -10.87 -22.50 -6.83
CA ILE A 85 -9.87 -22.30 -7.88
C ILE A 85 -10.19 -23.26 -9.02
N GLY A 86 -10.40 -22.73 -10.22
CA GLY A 86 -10.60 -23.54 -11.41
C GLY A 86 -10.46 -22.74 -12.71
N PRO A 87 -10.30 -23.43 -13.85
CA PRO A 87 -10.13 -22.79 -15.15
C PRO A 87 -11.41 -22.14 -15.69
N GLU A 88 -12.59 -22.50 -15.18
CA GLU A 88 -13.91 -21.96 -15.54
C GLU A 88 -14.40 -20.91 -14.53
N PRO A 89 -15.19 -19.88 -14.91
CA PRO A 89 -15.72 -18.82 -14.04
C PRO A 89 -16.16 -19.27 -12.63
N THR A 90 -15.19 -19.30 -11.69
CA THR A 90 -15.35 -20.00 -10.40
C THR A 90 -15.67 -19.07 -9.24
N THR A 91 -15.13 -17.84 -9.26
CA THR A 91 -15.39 -16.80 -8.25
C THR A 91 -16.36 -15.76 -8.80
N ASP A 92 -17.63 -15.87 -8.43
CA ASP A 92 -18.71 -14.94 -8.77
C ASP A 92 -19.07 -13.99 -7.60
N ARG A 93 -18.31 -14.06 -6.50
CA ARG A 93 -18.56 -13.37 -5.22
C ARG A 93 -17.39 -12.50 -4.78
N PHE A 94 -17.71 -11.44 -4.05
CA PHE A 94 -16.75 -10.74 -3.20
C PHE A 94 -16.51 -11.56 -1.94
N ILE A 95 -15.24 -11.84 -1.64
CA ILE A 95 -14.84 -12.63 -0.47
C ILE A 95 -13.91 -11.77 0.38
N ALA A 96 -14.41 -11.30 1.52
CA ALA A 96 -13.58 -10.67 2.54
C ALA A 96 -12.93 -11.77 3.40
N VAL A 97 -11.64 -12.03 3.19
CA VAL A 97 -10.85 -12.98 3.98
C VAL A 97 -10.29 -12.25 5.20
N MET A 98 -10.75 -12.62 6.38
CA MET A 98 -10.46 -11.94 7.65
C MET A 98 -10.05 -12.94 8.72
N HIS A 99 -9.29 -12.45 9.71
CA HIS A 99 -8.91 -13.27 10.85
C HIS A 99 -10.06 -13.54 11.81
N ASP A 100 -10.11 -14.77 12.30
CA ASP A 100 -10.84 -15.21 13.48
C ASP A 100 -10.17 -16.47 14.04
N GLU A 101 -10.38 -16.76 15.31
CA GLU A 101 -9.92 -18.03 15.91
C GLU A 101 -10.73 -19.22 15.38
N LYS A 102 -12.01 -18.97 15.03
CA LYS A 102 -12.92 -19.98 14.48
C LYS A 102 -13.06 -19.80 12.98
N GLU A 103 -12.68 -20.84 12.25
CA GLU A 103 -12.83 -20.85 10.80
C GLU A 103 -14.30 -21.01 10.40
N GLY A 104 -14.71 -20.30 9.34
CA GLY A 104 -16.09 -20.32 8.91
C GLY A 104 -16.40 -19.33 7.81
N ILE A 105 -17.67 -19.28 7.42
CA ILE A 105 -18.18 -18.35 6.39
C ILE A 105 -19.35 -17.59 6.98
N ILE A 106 -19.32 -16.26 6.84
CA ILE A 106 -20.46 -15.38 7.13
C ILE A 106 -21.06 -14.91 5.79
N PRO A 107 -22.32 -15.25 5.49
CA PRO A 107 -23.02 -14.74 4.30
C PRO A 107 -23.20 -13.22 4.34
N GLY A 108 -23.24 -12.56 3.18
CA GLY A 108 -23.31 -11.10 3.07
C GLY A 108 -24.48 -10.45 3.82
N ASN A 109 -25.67 -11.06 3.81
CA ASN A 109 -26.83 -10.56 4.55
C ASN A 109 -26.59 -10.52 6.08
N ALA A 110 -25.84 -11.49 6.62
CA ALA A 110 -25.44 -11.50 8.03
C ALA A 110 -24.24 -10.57 8.29
N LEU A 111 -23.34 -10.44 7.32
CA LEU A 111 -22.13 -9.62 7.43
C LEU A 111 -22.46 -8.12 7.58
N VAL A 112 -23.45 -7.62 6.85
CA VAL A 112 -23.82 -6.19 6.88
C VAL A 112 -24.59 -5.77 8.13
N VAL A 113 -25.03 -6.73 8.96
CA VAL A 113 -25.69 -6.44 10.24
C VAL A 113 -24.76 -6.62 11.45
N ASP A 114 -23.53 -7.09 11.24
CA ASP A 114 -22.54 -7.28 12.30
C ASP A 114 -21.91 -5.93 12.71
N PRO A 115 -22.16 -5.42 13.93
CA PRO A 115 -21.60 -4.14 14.38
C PRO A 115 -20.07 -4.18 14.56
N LYS A 116 -19.46 -5.37 14.60
CA LYS A 116 -18.00 -5.50 14.70
C LYS A 116 -17.30 -5.36 13.35
N ARG A 117 -18.05 -5.21 12.25
CA ARG A 117 -17.50 -5.21 10.89
C ARG A 117 -17.94 -3.94 10.13
N GLN A 118 -17.03 -3.39 9.33
CA GLN A 118 -17.23 -2.17 8.55
C GLN A 118 -18.08 -2.33 7.28
N PHE A 119 -18.79 -3.46 7.12
CA PHE A 119 -19.49 -3.79 5.88
C PHE A 119 -20.95 -3.32 5.85
N ARG A 120 -21.47 -2.78 6.95
CA ARG A 120 -22.86 -2.30 7.03
C ARG A 120 -23.28 -1.38 5.87
N PRO A 121 -22.46 -0.40 5.41
CA PRO A 121 -22.84 0.46 4.30
C PRO A 121 -23.05 -0.27 2.96
N LEU A 122 -22.57 -1.50 2.81
CA LEU A 122 -22.78 -2.30 1.60
C LEU A 122 -24.25 -2.75 1.42
N SER A 123 -25.09 -2.62 2.45
CA SER A 123 -26.53 -2.91 2.34
C SER A 123 -27.22 -2.09 1.24
N LYS A 124 -26.68 -0.91 0.90
CA LYS A 124 -27.21 -0.01 -0.14
C LYS A 124 -27.22 -0.64 -1.54
N PHE A 125 -26.36 -1.63 -1.80
CA PHE A 125 -26.29 -2.33 -3.08
C PHE A 125 -27.35 -3.43 -3.23
N GLY A 126 -28.16 -3.67 -2.20
CA GLY A 126 -29.33 -4.54 -2.24
C GLY A 126 -29.03 -6.03 -2.22
N ASN A 127 -30.10 -6.84 -2.14
CA ASN A 127 -30.01 -8.29 -1.93
C ASN A 127 -29.25 -9.05 -3.04
N ALA A 128 -29.32 -8.57 -4.28
CA ALA A 128 -28.61 -9.19 -5.40
C ALA A 128 -27.08 -9.18 -5.19
N PHE A 129 -26.56 -8.07 -4.66
CA PHE A 129 -25.15 -7.97 -4.25
C PHE A 129 -24.86 -8.78 -2.98
N LEU A 130 -25.70 -8.66 -1.95
CA LEU A 130 -25.45 -9.32 -0.66
C LEU A 130 -25.40 -10.85 -0.76
N ASN A 131 -26.13 -11.45 -1.71
CA ASN A 131 -26.04 -12.88 -2.01
C ASN A 131 -24.71 -13.28 -2.68
N ARG A 132 -23.97 -12.31 -3.21
CA ARG A 132 -22.64 -12.45 -3.82
C ARG A 132 -21.54 -11.79 -2.97
N LEU A 133 -21.82 -11.50 -1.71
CA LEU A 133 -20.85 -11.07 -0.72
C LEU A 133 -20.73 -12.16 0.34
N GLN A 134 -19.51 -12.45 0.77
CA GLN A 134 -19.26 -13.32 1.91
C GLN A 134 -17.99 -12.88 2.65
N CYS A 135 -17.93 -13.20 3.94
CA CYS A 135 -16.70 -13.10 4.73
C CYS A 135 -16.21 -14.51 5.05
N SER A 136 -14.95 -14.78 4.76
CA SER A 136 -14.26 -16.02 5.08
C SER A 136 -13.37 -15.79 6.30
N LEU A 137 -13.68 -16.48 7.39
CA LEU A 137 -12.94 -16.38 8.65
C LEU A 137 -11.86 -17.47 8.67
N VAL A 138 -10.62 -17.07 8.90
CA VAL A 138 -9.45 -17.95 8.84
C VAL A 138 -8.52 -17.66 10.00
N ASN A 139 -8.07 -18.70 10.69
CA ASN A 139 -7.03 -18.57 11.71
C ASN A 139 -5.64 -18.52 11.04
N SER A 140 -5.29 -17.36 10.48
CA SER A 140 -3.97 -17.13 9.88
C SER A 140 -3.21 -16.02 10.61
N PRO A 141 -1.91 -16.20 10.91
CA PRO A 141 -1.04 -15.13 11.42
C PRO A 141 -1.03 -13.90 10.51
N VAL A 142 -1.02 -14.09 9.19
CA VAL A 142 -1.06 -13.01 8.19
C VAL A 142 -2.26 -12.10 8.43
N LEU A 143 -3.44 -12.71 8.61
CA LEU A 143 -4.70 -11.99 8.75
C LEU A 143 -4.87 -11.33 10.14
N LYS A 144 -3.98 -11.60 11.10
CA LYS A 144 -3.99 -10.89 12.38
C LYS A 144 -3.75 -9.40 12.19
N ASN A 145 -2.96 -9.03 11.19
CA ASN A 145 -2.55 -7.64 10.96
C ASN A 145 -3.12 -7.03 9.68
N ILE A 146 -3.64 -7.83 8.75
CA ILE A 146 -4.31 -7.37 7.52
C ILE A 146 -5.58 -8.15 7.22
N SER A 147 -6.39 -7.66 6.29
CA SER A 147 -7.51 -8.38 5.70
C SER A 147 -7.42 -8.29 4.17
N ILE A 148 -7.93 -9.30 3.46
CA ILE A 148 -7.81 -9.36 2.00
C ILE A 148 -9.20 -9.51 1.41
N VAL A 149 -9.50 -8.75 0.36
CA VAL A 149 -10.77 -8.82 -0.36
C VAL A 149 -10.50 -9.38 -1.75
N ASP A 150 -10.98 -10.60 -2.01
CA ASP A 150 -11.04 -11.18 -3.34
C ASP A 150 -12.26 -10.64 -4.07
N THR A 151 -12.09 -10.21 -5.32
CA THR A 151 -13.20 -9.71 -6.15
C THR A 151 -13.56 -10.72 -7.23
N PRO A 152 -14.83 -10.76 -7.67
CA PRO A 152 -15.22 -11.56 -8.83
C PRO A 152 -14.36 -11.21 -10.04
N GLY A 153 -14.00 -12.23 -10.83
CA GLY A 153 -13.27 -12.01 -12.08
C GLY A 153 -14.03 -11.08 -13.02
N ILE A 154 -13.35 -10.07 -13.57
CA ILE A 154 -13.94 -9.20 -14.60
C ILE A 154 -13.99 -9.98 -15.91
N LEU A 155 -15.16 -9.99 -16.55
CA LEU A 155 -15.38 -10.74 -17.78
C LEU A 155 -14.70 -10.03 -18.95
N SER A 156 -14.24 -10.82 -19.92
CA SER A 156 -13.67 -10.32 -21.17
C SER A 156 -14.68 -10.49 -22.31
N GLY A 157 -14.94 -9.41 -23.06
CA GLY A 157 -15.73 -9.43 -24.29
C GLY A 157 -17.21 -8.99 -24.18
N GLU A 158 -17.76 -8.48 -25.29
CA GLU A 158 -19.09 -7.87 -25.37
C GLU A 158 -20.26 -8.85 -25.20
N LYS A 159 -20.05 -10.16 -25.45
CA LYS A 159 -21.11 -11.19 -25.40
C LYS A 159 -21.43 -11.69 -23.98
N GLN A 160 -20.65 -11.28 -22.99
CA GLN A 160 -20.83 -11.61 -21.57
C GLN A 160 -21.18 -10.36 -20.74
N ARG A 161 -21.88 -9.38 -21.32
CA ARG A 161 -22.59 -8.32 -20.58
C ARG A 161 -23.78 -8.91 -19.80
N VAL A 162 -23.54 -9.95 -19.02
CA VAL A 162 -24.52 -10.49 -18.09
C VAL A 162 -24.63 -9.46 -16.99
N ASP A 163 -25.76 -8.76 -16.96
CA ASP A 163 -26.10 -7.87 -15.88
C ASP A 163 -25.93 -8.63 -14.56
N ARG A 164 -24.94 -8.24 -13.76
CA ARG A 164 -24.59 -8.90 -12.50
C ARG A 164 -25.75 -8.81 -11.48
N GLY A 165 -26.73 -7.95 -11.77
CA GLY A 165 -27.87 -7.64 -10.92
C GLY A 165 -27.52 -6.64 -9.82
N TYR A 166 -26.33 -6.05 -9.87
CA TYR A 166 -25.85 -5.02 -8.96
C TYR A 166 -24.78 -4.15 -9.63
N ASP A 167 -24.61 -2.93 -9.12
CA ASP A 167 -23.60 -1.99 -9.57
C ASP A 167 -22.19 -2.41 -9.11
N PHE A 168 -21.49 -3.17 -9.96
CA PHE A 168 -20.14 -3.65 -9.66
C PHE A 168 -19.12 -2.52 -9.52
N THR A 169 -19.21 -1.49 -10.36
CA THR A 169 -18.33 -0.32 -10.32
C THR A 169 -18.48 0.47 -9.03
N GLY A 170 -19.73 0.73 -8.60
CA GLY A 170 -19.98 1.41 -7.33
C GLY A 170 -19.52 0.61 -6.11
N VAL A 171 -19.59 -0.73 -6.16
CA VAL A 171 -19.00 -1.58 -5.10
C VAL A 171 -17.48 -1.48 -5.08
N LEU A 172 -16.82 -1.50 -6.24
CA LEU A 172 -15.36 -1.34 -6.32
C LEU A 172 -14.91 0.03 -5.79
N GLU A 173 -15.61 1.11 -6.17
CA GLU A 173 -15.37 2.47 -5.66
C GLU A 173 -15.51 2.50 -4.13
N TRP A 174 -16.56 1.87 -3.58
CA TRP A 174 -16.76 1.79 -2.13
C TRP A 174 -15.60 1.10 -1.40
N PHE A 175 -15.05 0.03 -1.97
CA PHE A 175 -13.86 -0.62 -1.43
C PHE A 175 -12.63 0.27 -1.60
N ALA A 176 -12.42 0.89 -2.76
CA ALA A 176 -11.27 1.76 -3.05
C ALA A 176 -11.12 2.91 -2.04
N GLU A 177 -12.25 3.48 -1.60
CA GLU A 177 -12.30 4.49 -0.54
C GLU A 177 -11.71 3.98 0.79
N ARG A 178 -11.94 2.71 1.14
CA ARG A 178 -11.67 2.14 2.48
C ARG A 178 -10.45 1.24 2.56
N VAL A 179 -9.98 0.74 1.43
CA VAL A 179 -8.83 -0.16 1.39
C VAL A 179 -7.53 0.64 1.45
N ASP A 180 -6.49 -0.07 1.86
CA ASP A 180 -5.16 0.43 2.13
C ASP A 180 -4.25 0.19 0.93
N ARG A 181 -4.53 -0.88 0.19
CA ARG A 181 -3.85 -1.24 -1.05
C ARG A 181 -4.81 -1.87 -2.04
N ILE A 182 -4.62 -1.55 -3.31
CA ILE A 182 -5.35 -2.16 -4.42
C ILE A 182 -4.33 -2.85 -5.31
N ILE A 183 -4.43 -4.17 -5.46
CA ILE A 183 -3.58 -4.94 -6.35
C ILE A 183 -4.35 -5.22 -7.65
N LEU A 184 -3.87 -4.66 -8.75
CA LEU A 184 -4.37 -4.94 -10.09
C LEU A 184 -3.58 -6.11 -10.70
N LEU A 185 -4.22 -7.28 -10.82
CA LEU A 185 -3.60 -8.49 -11.36
C LEU A 185 -3.84 -8.63 -12.86
N PHE A 186 -2.76 -8.80 -13.61
CA PHE A 186 -2.74 -9.11 -15.05
C PHE A 186 -2.06 -10.46 -15.28
N ASP A 187 -2.52 -11.21 -16.28
CA ASP A 187 -1.91 -12.47 -16.69
C ASP A 187 -0.92 -12.19 -17.84
N ALA A 188 0.35 -12.51 -17.67
CA ALA A 188 1.38 -12.28 -18.69
C ALA A 188 1.18 -13.12 -19.95
N HIS A 189 0.54 -14.29 -19.83
CA HIS A 189 0.26 -15.17 -20.95
C HIS A 189 -0.96 -14.69 -21.77
N LYS A 190 -1.92 -14.03 -21.12
CA LYS A 190 -3.18 -13.54 -21.72
C LYS A 190 -3.45 -12.08 -21.34
N LEU A 191 -2.58 -11.19 -21.80
CA LEU A 191 -2.79 -9.76 -21.61
C LEU A 191 -3.93 -9.26 -22.51
N ASP A 192 -5.08 -9.03 -21.91
CA ASP A 192 -6.21 -8.30 -22.48
C ASP A 192 -6.63 -7.22 -21.48
N ILE A 193 -7.18 -6.10 -21.93
CA ILE A 193 -7.80 -5.10 -21.06
C ILE A 193 -9.17 -4.79 -21.65
N SER A 194 -10.17 -5.54 -21.21
CA SER A 194 -11.55 -5.38 -21.66
C SER A 194 -12.12 -4.02 -21.26
N ASP A 195 -13.17 -3.57 -21.96
CA ASP A 195 -13.87 -2.31 -21.63
C ASP A 195 -14.49 -2.32 -20.23
N GLU A 196 -14.90 -3.50 -19.73
CA GLU A 196 -15.38 -3.64 -18.35
C GLU A 196 -14.23 -3.49 -17.35
N PHE A 197 -13.04 -4.02 -17.67
CA PHE A 197 -11.88 -3.84 -16.79
C PHE A 197 -11.38 -2.39 -16.81
N ARG A 198 -11.37 -1.74 -17.97
CA ARG A 198 -11.10 -0.30 -18.10
C ARG A 198 -12.03 0.51 -17.20
N ARG A 199 -13.35 0.30 -17.29
CA ARG A 199 -14.34 0.98 -16.43
C ARG A 199 -14.12 0.69 -14.94
N SER A 200 -13.70 -0.53 -14.61
CA SER A 200 -13.38 -0.91 -13.23
C SER A 200 -12.14 -0.17 -12.72
N ILE A 201 -11.11 0.02 -13.54
CA ILE A 201 -9.92 0.81 -13.20
C ILE A 201 -10.27 2.30 -13.10
N GLU A 202 -11.12 2.81 -14.00
CA GLU A 202 -11.61 4.20 -13.95
C GLU A 202 -12.41 4.48 -12.66
N ALA A 203 -13.10 3.49 -12.10
CA ALA A 203 -13.78 3.60 -10.80
C ALA A 203 -12.80 3.68 -9.60
N LEU A 204 -11.51 3.40 -9.80
CA LEU A 204 -10.46 3.53 -8.77
C LEU A 204 -9.72 4.87 -8.85
N ARG A 205 -10.12 5.75 -9.77
CA ARG A 205 -9.46 7.04 -10.00
C ARG A 205 -9.46 7.90 -8.75
N GLY A 206 -8.34 8.56 -8.47
CA GLY A 206 -8.17 9.36 -7.25
C GLY A 206 -7.67 8.54 -6.06
N HIS A 207 -7.44 7.24 -6.25
CA HIS A 207 -6.79 6.34 -5.31
C HIS A 207 -5.52 5.71 -5.90
N ASP A 208 -4.90 6.39 -6.87
CA ASP A 208 -3.75 5.90 -7.64
C ASP A 208 -2.54 5.58 -6.76
N ASP A 209 -2.37 6.29 -5.64
CA ASP A 209 -1.32 6.06 -4.63
C ASP A 209 -1.44 4.69 -3.95
N LYS A 210 -2.66 4.15 -3.88
CA LYS A 210 -2.98 2.84 -3.30
C LYS A 210 -2.76 1.69 -4.30
N ILE A 211 -2.63 1.99 -5.59
CA ILE A 211 -2.58 0.97 -6.64
C ILE A 211 -1.18 0.36 -6.73
N ARG A 212 -1.13 -0.96 -6.85
CA ARG A 212 0.04 -1.75 -7.25
C ARG A 212 -0.37 -2.68 -8.37
N ILE A 213 0.47 -2.79 -9.38
CA ILE A 213 0.18 -3.65 -10.52
C ILE A 213 1.01 -4.92 -10.37
N VAL A 214 0.38 -6.07 -10.57
CA VAL A 214 1.05 -7.37 -10.56
C VAL A 214 0.87 -8.01 -11.92
N LEU A 215 1.99 -8.22 -12.63
CA LEU A 215 2.04 -8.99 -13.86
C LEU A 215 2.35 -10.45 -13.49
N ASN A 216 1.30 -11.23 -13.29
CA ASN A 216 1.33 -12.60 -12.80
C ASN A 216 1.58 -13.62 -13.91
N LYS A 217 2.03 -14.82 -13.54
CA LYS A 217 2.36 -15.93 -14.45
C LYS A 217 3.44 -15.56 -15.48
N ALA A 218 4.37 -14.70 -15.09
CA ALA A 218 5.45 -14.24 -15.95
C ALA A 218 6.40 -15.38 -16.37
N ASP A 219 6.44 -16.47 -15.62
CA ASP A 219 7.18 -17.70 -15.93
C ASP A 219 6.59 -18.52 -17.08
N MET A 220 5.37 -18.21 -17.53
CA MET A 220 4.69 -18.94 -18.62
C MET A 220 5.10 -18.47 -20.02
N ILE A 221 5.93 -17.43 -20.11
CA ILE A 221 6.41 -16.82 -21.36
C ILE A 221 7.93 -16.64 -21.30
N ASP A 222 8.57 -16.55 -22.47
CA ASP A 222 10.00 -16.30 -22.54
C ASP A 222 10.36 -14.83 -22.22
N HIS A 223 11.65 -14.54 -22.07
CA HIS A 223 12.14 -13.21 -21.74
C HIS A 223 11.74 -12.12 -22.77
N GLN A 224 11.79 -12.44 -24.08
CA GLN A 224 11.47 -11.45 -25.11
C GLN A 224 9.97 -11.13 -25.13
N GLN A 225 9.13 -12.15 -24.99
CA GLN A 225 7.69 -12.01 -24.90
C GLN A 225 7.32 -11.25 -23.61
N LEU A 226 7.99 -11.52 -22.50
CA LEU A 226 7.78 -10.79 -21.24
C LEU A 226 8.01 -9.29 -21.40
N MET A 227 9.11 -8.88 -22.03
CA MET A 227 9.39 -7.46 -22.28
C MET A 227 8.34 -6.81 -23.19
N ARG A 228 7.82 -7.54 -24.20
CA ARG A 228 6.75 -7.06 -25.08
C ARG A 228 5.42 -6.89 -24.32
N VAL A 229 5.05 -7.89 -23.51
CA VAL A 229 3.82 -7.87 -22.70
C VAL A 229 3.88 -6.75 -21.67
N TYR A 230 5.02 -6.60 -20.99
CA TYR A 230 5.25 -5.50 -20.05
C TYR A 230 5.09 -4.12 -20.71
N GLY A 231 5.73 -3.91 -21.87
CA GLY A 231 5.59 -2.67 -22.62
C GLY A 231 4.14 -2.40 -23.06
N ALA A 232 3.42 -3.42 -23.52
CA ALA A 232 2.01 -3.30 -23.91
C ALA A 232 1.09 -2.98 -22.72
N LEU A 233 1.35 -3.57 -21.56
CA LEU A 233 0.62 -3.28 -20.32
C LEU A 233 0.80 -1.82 -19.93
N MET A 234 2.05 -1.34 -19.86
CA MET A 234 2.35 0.04 -19.46
C MET A 234 1.76 1.06 -20.43
N TRP A 235 1.84 0.79 -21.74
CA TRP A 235 1.21 1.62 -22.76
C TRP A 235 -0.30 1.72 -22.57
N SER A 236 -0.94 0.60 -22.24
CA SER A 236 -2.40 0.55 -22.08
C SER A 236 -2.84 1.21 -20.77
N LEU A 237 -2.12 0.98 -19.68
CA LEU A 237 -2.41 1.58 -18.37
C LEU A 237 -2.17 3.10 -18.35
N GLY A 238 -1.14 3.60 -19.04
CA GLY A 238 -0.91 5.03 -19.15
C GLY A 238 -2.10 5.79 -19.76
N LYS A 239 -2.88 5.14 -20.63
CA LYS A 239 -4.12 5.71 -21.19
C LYS A 239 -5.31 5.67 -20.24
N VAL A 240 -5.32 4.74 -19.28
CA VAL A 240 -6.47 4.47 -18.39
C VAL A 240 -6.32 5.24 -17.07
N LEU A 241 -5.17 5.15 -16.41
CA LEU A 241 -4.93 5.77 -15.11
C LEU A 241 -4.91 7.30 -15.19
N GLN A 242 -4.49 7.87 -16.34
CA GLN A 242 -4.42 9.32 -16.56
C GLN A 242 -3.61 10.07 -15.49
N THR A 243 -2.63 9.41 -14.88
CA THR A 243 -1.67 10.00 -13.96
C THR A 243 -0.35 10.29 -14.68
N PRO A 244 0.35 11.39 -14.35
CA PRO A 244 1.69 11.63 -14.87
C PRO A 244 2.73 10.67 -14.26
N GLU A 245 2.41 10.09 -13.09
CA GLU A 245 3.27 9.15 -12.38
C GLU A 245 3.15 7.74 -12.94
N VAL A 246 4.30 7.08 -13.11
CA VAL A 246 4.39 5.70 -13.58
C VAL A 246 4.13 4.76 -12.41
N ALA A 247 3.07 3.95 -12.52
CA ALA A 247 2.75 2.96 -11.50
C ALA A 247 3.80 1.84 -11.44
N ARG A 248 4.18 1.42 -10.23
CA ARG A 248 5.08 0.27 -10.01
C ARG A 248 4.37 -1.03 -10.40
N VAL A 249 5.06 -1.83 -11.21
CA VAL A 249 4.64 -3.17 -11.61
C VAL A 249 5.57 -4.20 -10.97
N TYR A 250 4.99 -5.20 -10.33
CA TYR A 250 5.68 -6.38 -9.81
C TYR A 250 5.49 -7.53 -10.79
N ILE A 251 6.60 -8.10 -11.26
CA ILE A 251 6.62 -9.14 -12.28
C ILE A 251 6.96 -10.46 -11.61
N GLY A 252 6.10 -11.47 -11.73
CA GLY A 252 6.38 -12.77 -11.11
C GLY A 252 5.27 -13.79 -11.31
N SER A 253 5.37 -14.89 -10.55
CA SER A 253 4.43 -16.00 -10.58
C SER A 253 4.11 -16.39 -9.14
N PHE A 254 3.02 -15.86 -8.61
CA PHE A 254 2.69 -15.91 -7.18
C PHE A 254 1.89 -17.17 -6.84
N TRP A 255 2.56 -18.32 -6.90
CA TRP A 255 2.03 -19.65 -6.57
C TRP A 255 3.13 -20.57 -6.06
N ASP A 256 2.75 -21.78 -5.62
CA ASP A 256 3.65 -22.82 -5.12
C ASP A 256 4.07 -23.84 -6.21
N GLN A 257 3.86 -23.52 -7.49
CA GLN A 257 4.14 -24.43 -8.61
C GLN A 257 5.52 -24.17 -9.22
N PRO A 258 6.17 -25.20 -9.81
CA PRO A 258 7.45 -25.03 -10.49
C PRO A 258 7.40 -23.99 -11.61
N LEU A 259 8.44 -23.15 -11.72
CA LEU A 259 8.58 -22.20 -12.82
C LEU A 259 8.74 -22.94 -14.15
N ARG A 260 7.97 -22.54 -15.16
CA ARG A 260 8.09 -23.12 -16.50
C ARG A 260 9.30 -22.59 -17.25
N TYR A 261 9.51 -21.28 -17.25
CA TYR A 261 10.74 -20.62 -17.70
C TYR A 261 11.40 -19.95 -16.49
N ASP A 262 12.61 -20.38 -16.15
CA ASP A 262 13.34 -19.92 -14.96
C ASP A 262 14.47 -18.93 -15.26
N VAL A 263 14.65 -18.54 -16.52
CA VAL A 263 15.68 -17.57 -16.96
C VAL A 263 15.59 -16.25 -16.17
N ASN A 264 14.38 -15.83 -15.80
CA ASN A 264 14.14 -14.59 -15.05
C ASN A 264 13.83 -14.85 -13.55
N ARG A 265 14.17 -16.03 -13.01
CA ARG A 265 13.85 -16.41 -11.61
C ARG A 265 14.25 -15.32 -10.61
N ARG A 266 15.49 -14.81 -10.72
CA ARG A 266 15.99 -13.74 -9.84
C ARG A 266 15.14 -12.48 -9.89
N LEU A 267 14.70 -12.07 -11.08
CA LEU A 267 13.79 -10.93 -11.23
C LEU A 267 12.45 -11.19 -10.53
N PHE A 268 11.89 -12.40 -10.67
CA PHE A 268 10.62 -12.75 -10.04
C PHE A 268 10.73 -12.71 -8.51
N GLU A 269 11.81 -13.26 -7.96
CA GLU A 269 12.09 -13.25 -6.53
C GLU A 269 12.33 -11.82 -6.01
N ASP A 270 13.12 -11.01 -6.71
CA ASP A 270 13.38 -9.60 -6.37
C ASP A 270 12.04 -8.80 -6.29
N GLU A 271 11.18 -8.94 -7.29
CA GLU A 271 9.89 -8.24 -7.36
C GLU A 271 8.86 -8.77 -6.34
N GLU A 272 8.90 -10.08 -6.05
CA GLU A 272 8.08 -10.68 -5.00
C GLU A 272 8.44 -10.12 -3.62
N GLN A 273 9.74 -10.03 -3.32
CA GLN A 273 10.25 -9.47 -2.07
C GLN A 273 9.84 -8.01 -1.91
N ASP A 274 9.98 -7.20 -2.97
CA ASP A 274 9.55 -5.80 -2.96
C ASP A 274 8.03 -5.67 -2.70
N LEU A 275 7.21 -6.51 -3.33
CA LEU A 275 5.77 -6.53 -3.09
C LEU A 275 5.46 -6.91 -1.64
N PHE A 276 6.09 -7.96 -1.12
CA PHE A 276 5.82 -8.44 0.24
C PHE A 276 6.25 -7.43 1.30
N LYS A 277 7.37 -6.73 1.10
CA LYS A 277 7.77 -5.60 1.98
C LYS A 277 6.74 -4.46 1.94
N ASP A 278 6.21 -4.11 0.76
CA ASP A 278 5.12 -3.13 0.65
C ASP A 278 3.89 -3.56 1.44
N LEU A 279 3.46 -4.81 1.32
CA LEU A 279 2.31 -5.36 2.04
C LEU A 279 2.54 -5.48 3.56
N GLN A 280 3.74 -5.90 3.99
CA GLN A 280 4.12 -5.96 5.42
C GLN A 280 4.11 -4.60 6.09
N SER A 281 4.36 -3.52 5.34
CA SER A 281 4.37 -2.15 5.87
C SER A 281 2.96 -1.57 6.13
N LEU A 282 1.90 -2.23 5.65
CA LEU A 282 0.54 -1.69 5.69
C LEU A 282 0.01 -1.39 7.10
N PRO A 283 0.16 -2.28 8.11
CA PRO A 283 -0.34 -2.01 9.46
C PRO A 283 0.37 -0.82 10.11
N ARG A 284 1.69 -0.73 9.93
CA ARG A 284 2.48 0.41 10.39
C ARG A 284 1.99 1.74 9.82
N ASN A 285 1.66 1.73 8.53
CA ASN A 285 1.17 2.92 7.83
C ASN A 285 -0.33 3.17 8.00
N ALA A 286 -1.07 2.31 8.71
CA ALA A 286 -2.53 2.38 8.82
C ALA A 286 -3.00 3.61 9.57
N ALA A 287 -2.39 3.89 10.73
CA ALA A 287 -2.73 5.04 11.56
C ALA A 287 -2.50 6.36 10.81
N LEU A 288 -1.37 6.50 10.11
CA LEU A 288 -1.06 7.66 9.26
C LEU A 288 -2.10 7.84 8.15
N ARG A 289 -2.52 6.76 7.49
CA ARG A 289 -3.50 6.84 6.42
C ARG A 289 -4.89 7.21 6.94
N LYS A 290 -5.34 6.61 8.04
CA LYS A 290 -6.60 7.00 8.70
C LYS A 290 -6.60 8.46 9.14
N LEU A 291 -5.47 8.95 9.66
CA LEU A 291 -5.26 10.36 9.96
C LEU A 291 -5.40 11.23 8.70
N ASN A 292 -4.72 10.87 7.61
CA ASN A 292 -4.79 11.61 6.34
C ASN A 292 -6.22 11.62 5.75
N ASP A 293 -6.94 10.51 5.84
CA ASP A 293 -8.32 10.42 5.36
C ASP A 293 -9.27 11.25 6.23
N LEU A 294 -9.05 11.31 7.56
CA LEU A 294 -9.78 12.19 8.45
C LEU A 294 -9.51 13.68 8.13
N ILE A 295 -8.28 14.04 7.78
CA ILE A 295 -7.92 15.40 7.33
C ILE A 295 -8.65 15.76 6.04
N LYS A 296 -8.61 14.87 5.03
CA LYS A 296 -9.32 15.07 3.75
C LYS A 296 -10.82 15.25 3.99
N ARG A 297 -11.41 14.38 4.82
CA ARG A 297 -12.83 14.43 5.19
C ARG A 297 -13.18 15.73 5.91
N ALA A 298 -12.35 16.19 6.84
CA ALA A 298 -12.55 17.44 7.55
C ALA A 298 -12.52 18.67 6.63
N ARG A 299 -11.58 18.71 5.67
CA ARG A 299 -11.54 19.76 4.65
C ARG A 299 -12.81 19.76 3.82
N LEU A 300 -13.21 18.60 3.29
CA LEU A 300 -14.45 18.47 2.51
C LEU A 300 -15.68 18.89 3.32
N ALA A 301 -15.78 18.50 4.59
CA ALA A 301 -16.88 18.88 5.48
C ALA A 301 -16.95 20.40 5.71
N LYS A 302 -15.80 21.08 5.86
CA LYS A 302 -15.75 22.54 5.93
C LYS A 302 -16.22 23.20 4.63
N VAL A 303 -15.73 22.74 3.48
CA VAL A 303 -16.15 23.27 2.17
C VAL A 303 -17.65 23.08 1.99
N HIS A 304 -18.17 21.89 2.31
CA HIS A 304 -19.59 21.58 2.27
C HIS A 304 -20.41 22.51 3.18
N ALA A 305 -19.95 22.76 4.42
CA ALA A 305 -20.59 23.69 5.33
C ALA A 305 -20.70 25.12 4.74
N PHE A 306 -19.65 25.62 4.10
CA PHE A 306 -19.69 26.91 3.41
C PHE A 306 -20.68 26.92 2.24
N ILE A 307 -20.69 25.87 1.42
CA ILE A 307 -21.64 25.74 0.30
C ILE A 307 -23.09 25.79 0.81
N ILE A 308 -23.44 24.94 1.78
CA ILE A 308 -24.81 24.86 2.32
C ILE A 308 -25.22 26.19 2.98
N ALA A 309 -24.32 26.82 3.73
CA ALA A 309 -24.61 28.10 4.37
C ALA A 309 -24.79 29.25 3.37
N GLU A 310 -24.00 29.28 2.28
CA GLU A 310 -24.13 30.29 1.24
C GLU A 310 -25.43 30.11 0.44
N LEU A 311 -25.78 28.86 0.12
CA LEU A 311 -27.09 28.55 -0.48
C LEU A 311 -28.23 28.99 0.43
N ARG A 312 -28.14 28.76 1.75
CA ARG A 312 -29.14 29.23 2.71
C ARG A 312 -29.26 30.75 2.74
N LYS A 313 -28.14 31.45 2.70
CA LYS A 313 -28.07 32.93 2.75
C LYS A 313 -28.70 33.58 1.52
N GLU A 314 -28.56 32.97 0.35
CA GLU A 314 -29.12 33.46 -0.91
C GLU A 314 -30.63 33.14 -1.10
N MET A 315 -31.22 32.33 -0.22
CA MET A 315 -32.63 31.95 -0.31
C MET A 315 -33.58 33.06 0.16
N PRO A 316 -34.63 33.41 -0.62
CA PRO A 316 -35.60 34.40 -0.22
C PRO A 316 -36.51 33.87 0.91
N SER A 317 -36.90 34.77 1.81
CA SER A 317 -37.71 34.40 2.98
C SER A 317 -39.16 34.05 2.63
N VAL A 318 -39.76 34.69 1.61
CA VAL A 318 -41.21 34.66 1.37
C VAL A 318 -41.60 34.09 0.00
N PHE A 319 -41.24 34.75 -1.11
CA PHE A 319 -41.64 34.36 -2.48
C PHE A 319 -40.45 34.00 -3.38
N GLY A 320 -40.69 33.23 -4.44
CA GLY A 320 -39.68 32.94 -5.48
C GLY A 320 -38.68 31.84 -5.15
N LYS A 321 -38.92 31.04 -4.09
CA LYS A 321 -38.01 30.02 -3.57
C LYS A 321 -37.61 28.97 -4.61
N ASP A 322 -38.58 28.43 -5.36
CA ASP A 322 -38.30 27.38 -6.36
C ASP A 322 -37.50 27.90 -7.55
N SER A 323 -37.78 29.13 -7.98
CA SER A 323 -37.03 29.77 -9.06
C SER A 323 -35.59 30.07 -8.62
N LYS A 324 -35.41 30.61 -7.40
CA LYS A 324 -34.07 30.87 -6.85
C LYS A 324 -33.27 29.59 -6.62
N LYS A 325 -33.90 28.52 -6.12
CA LYS A 325 -33.25 27.20 -5.98
C LYS A 325 -32.70 26.71 -7.31
N LYS A 326 -33.51 26.73 -8.38
CA LYS A 326 -33.06 26.32 -9.73
C LYS A 326 -31.91 27.18 -10.25
N GLU A 327 -31.97 28.49 -10.01
CA GLU A 327 -30.90 29.43 -10.37
C GLU A 327 -29.59 29.11 -9.63
N LEU A 328 -29.65 28.91 -8.31
CA LEU A 328 -28.48 28.60 -7.48
C LEU A 328 -27.83 27.27 -7.87
N ILE A 329 -28.62 26.23 -8.14
CA ILE A 329 -28.11 24.93 -8.61
C ILE A 329 -27.42 25.09 -9.97
N LYS A 330 -28.04 25.82 -10.91
CA LYS A 330 -27.46 26.06 -12.24
C LYS A 330 -26.13 26.82 -12.15
N ASN A 331 -26.04 27.78 -11.23
CA ASN A 331 -24.87 28.64 -11.03
C ASN A 331 -23.91 28.14 -9.94
N LEU A 332 -23.98 26.86 -9.54
CA LEU A 332 -23.16 26.34 -8.44
C LEU A 332 -21.65 26.54 -8.66
N GLY A 333 -21.17 26.48 -9.91
CA GLY A 333 -19.77 26.74 -10.24
C GLY A 333 -19.30 28.15 -9.87
N THR A 334 -20.13 29.18 -10.06
CA THR A 334 -19.78 30.55 -9.69
C THR A 334 -19.79 30.74 -8.16
N ILE A 335 -20.66 30.02 -7.46
CA ILE A 335 -20.66 29.97 -5.99
C ILE A 335 -19.35 29.35 -5.50
N TYR A 336 -18.85 28.29 -6.14
CA TYR A 336 -17.57 27.68 -5.77
C TYR A 336 -16.41 28.65 -5.97
N GLU A 337 -16.33 29.31 -7.12
CA GLU A 337 -15.28 30.32 -7.38
C GLU A 337 -15.31 31.47 -6.37
N LYS A 338 -16.50 31.89 -5.95
CA LYS A 338 -16.67 32.91 -4.89
C LYS A 338 -16.11 32.41 -3.56
N LEU A 339 -16.56 31.24 -3.10
CA LEU A 339 -16.12 30.64 -1.84
C LEU A 339 -14.62 30.33 -1.84
N GLN A 340 -14.07 29.93 -2.99
CA GLN A 340 -12.65 29.68 -3.18
C GLN A 340 -11.82 30.93 -2.86
N ARG A 341 -12.23 32.09 -3.39
CA ARG A 341 -11.54 33.37 -3.16
C ARG A 341 -11.76 33.90 -1.75
N GLU A 342 -12.99 33.86 -1.26
CA GLU A 342 -13.36 34.41 0.05
C GLU A 342 -12.71 33.64 1.22
N HIS A 343 -12.59 32.32 1.10
CA HIS A 343 -12.09 31.45 2.17
C HIS A 343 -10.72 30.82 1.89
N GLN A 344 -10.08 31.15 0.76
CA GLN A 344 -8.76 30.64 0.36
C GLN A 344 -8.71 29.10 0.32
N ILE A 345 -9.76 28.49 -0.23
CA ILE A 345 -9.89 27.02 -0.32
C ILE A 345 -9.23 26.54 -1.62
N SER A 346 -8.59 25.37 -1.60
CA SER A 346 -8.06 24.76 -2.83
C SER A 346 -9.18 24.26 -3.72
N GLN A 347 -9.04 24.36 -5.04
CA GLN A 347 -10.02 23.82 -5.99
C GLN A 347 -10.24 22.31 -5.78
N GLY A 348 -9.20 21.57 -5.40
CA GLY A 348 -9.27 20.13 -5.18
C GLY A 348 -10.08 19.71 -3.94
N ASP A 349 -10.39 20.63 -3.03
CA ASP A 349 -11.22 20.33 -1.85
C ASP A 349 -12.72 20.45 -2.14
N PHE A 350 -13.11 20.98 -3.31
CA PHE A 350 -14.50 21.10 -3.71
C PHE A 350 -15.05 19.79 -4.27
N PRO A 351 -16.28 19.40 -3.89
CA PRO A 351 -16.93 18.22 -4.44
C PRO A 351 -17.33 18.44 -5.91
N GLU A 352 -17.51 17.35 -6.67
CA GLU A 352 -17.90 17.44 -8.07
C GLU A 352 -19.25 18.18 -8.24
N ILE A 353 -19.26 19.20 -9.11
CA ILE A 353 -20.41 20.07 -9.33
C ILE A 353 -21.65 19.27 -9.75
N LYS A 354 -21.51 18.33 -10.70
CA LYS A 354 -22.65 17.56 -11.22
C LYS A 354 -23.32 16.72 -10.14
N LYS A 355 -22.52 16.01 -9.34
CA LYS A 355 -22.99 15.19 -8.21
C LYS A 355 -23.71 16.05 -7.17
N MET A 356 -23.15 17.21 -6.84
CA MET A 356 -23.81 18.16 -5.93
C MET A 356 -25.12 18.70 -6.49
N GLN A 357 -25.17 19.07 -7.77
CA GLN A 357 -26.39 19.57 -8.42
C GLN A 357 -27.54 18.55 -8.38
N GLU A 358 -27.23 17.27 -8.59
CA GLU A 358 -28.19 16.18 -8.54
C GLU A 358 -28.80 16.02 -7.14
N VAL A 359 -27.96 15.95 -6.10
CA VAL A 359 -28.43 15.82 -4.71
C VAL A 359 -29.20 17.06 -4.26
N LEU A 360 -28.67 18.26 -4.53
CA LEU A 360 -29.33 19.54 -4.21
C LEU A 360 -30.71 19.67 -4.88
N GLY A 361 -30.91 19.06 -6.05
CA GLY A 361 -32.18 19.02 -6.75
C GLY A 361 -33.32 18.48 -5.88
N ASN A 362 -33.03 17.53 -5.00
CA ASN A 362 -34.01 16.81 -4.19
C ASN A 362 -34.22 17.42 -2.79
N LEU A 363 -33.49 18.48 -2.42
CA LEU A 363 -33.49 19.04 -1.06
C LEU A 363 -34.19 20.40 -0.96
N ASP A 364 -34.67 20.74 0.23
CA ASP A 364 -35.30 22.03 0.52
C ASP A 364 -34.29 22.99 1.15
N PHE A 365 -33.86 24.00 0.37
CA PHE A 365 -32.84 24.95 0.80
C PHE A 365 -33.30 25.85 1.95
N THR A 366 -34.61 25.93 2.23
CA THR A 366 -35.10 26.70 3.37
C THR A 366 -34.82 26.01 4.72
N LYS A 367 -34.59 24.69 4.70
CA LYS A 367 -34.23 23.89 5.87
C LYS A 367 -32.73 23.90 6.16
N PHE A 368 -31.92 24.45 5.26
CA PHE A 368 -30.48 24.56 5.48
C PHE A 368 -30.15 25.49 6.64
N ASN A 369 -29.09 25.14 7.35
CA ASN A 369 -28.61 25.91 8.48
C ASN A 369 -27.71 27.06 8.01
N PRO A 370 -27.79 28.24 8.66
CA PRO A 370 -26.85 29.33 8.41
C PRO A 370 -25.43 28.95 8.88
N ILE A 371 -24.45 29.77 8.52
CA ILE A 371 -23.06 29.55 8.94
C ILE A 371 -22.94 29.60 10.47
N LYS A 372 -22.26 28.60 11.05
CA LYS A 372 -22.02 28.47 12.49
C LYS A 372 -20.51 28.47 12.73
N VAL A 373 -19.96 29.67 12.84
CA VAL A 373 -18.52 29.94 12.95
C VAL A 373 -17.84 29.08 14.03
N LYS A 374 -18.49 28.89 15.19
CA LYS A 374 -17.96 28.06 16.28
C LYS A 374 -17.65 26.62 15.87
N LEU A 375 -18.46 25.99 15.01
CA LEU A 375 -18.19 24.62 14.57
C LEU A 375 -17.01 24.57 13.60
N LEU A 376 -16.87 25.57 12.74
CA LEU A 376 -15.72 25.69 11.84
C LEU A 376 -14.43 25.93 12.61
N GLU A 377 -14.44 26.83 13.60
CA GLU A 377 -13.29 27.08 14.47
C GLU A 377 -12.84 25.83 15.23
N ILE A 378 -13.77 24.97 15.65
CA ILE A 378 -13.44 23.68 16.30
C ILE A 378 -12.68 22.78 15.31
N VAL A 379 -13.15 22.67 14.07
CA VAL A 379 -12.47 21.86 13.04
C VAL A 379 -11.14 22.50 12.59
N ASP A 380 -11.03 23.82 12.60
CA ASP A 380 -9.76 24.52 12.33
C ASP A 380 -8.72 24.23 13.40
N ARG A 381 -9.08 24.32 14.69
CA ARG A 381 -8.20 23.94 15.79
C ARG A 381 -7.85 22.46 15.75
N MET A 382 -8.81 21.62 15.38
CA MET A 382 -8.57 20.19 15.17
C MET A 382 -7.45 19.96 14.16
N LEU A 383 -7.55 20.59 12.98
CA LEU A 383 -6.56 20.46 11.91
C LEU A 383 -5.20 21.06 12.26
N ALA A 384 -5.16 22.13 13.05
CA ALA A 384 -3.93 22.85 13.40
C ALA A 384 -3.19 22.23 14.60
N ASP A 385 -3.91 21.85 15.65
CA ASP A 385 -3.31 21.47 16.94
C ASP A 385 -3.40 19.97 17.20
N ASP A 386 -4.59 19.39 17.07
CA ASP A 386 -4.84 17.99 17.47
C ASP A 386 -4.18 17.01 16.50
N ILE A 387 -4.30 17.27 15.20
CA ILE A 387 -3.65 16.46 14.16
C ILE A 387 -2.12 16.45 14.33
N SER A 388 -1.50 17.61 14.61
CA SER A 388 -0.05 17.70 14.83
C SER A 388 0.41 16.89 16.04
N ARG A 389 -0.40 16.84 17.11
CA ARG A 389 -0.12 15.99 18.28
C ARG A 389 -0.20 14.51 17.93
N LEU A 390 -1.23 14.08 17.20
CA LEU A 390 -1.34 12.69 16.76
C LEU A 390 -0.19 12.29 15.83
N MET A 391 0.23 13.16 14.92
CA MET A 391 1.40 12.89 14.06
C MET A 391 2.68 12.66 14.87
N ALA A 392 2.85 13.34 16.00
CA ALA A 392 4.01 13.16 16.88
C ALA A 392 3.98 11.82 17.65
N MET A 393 2.80 11.23 17.86
CA MET A 393 2.65 9.94 18.56
C MET A 393 2.97 8.74 17.65
N ILE A 394 2.76 8.85 16.34
CA ILE A 394 2.90 7.73 15.41
C ILE A 394 4.32 7.12 15.41
N PRO A 395 5.42 7.90 15.30
CA PRO A 395 6.77 7.32 15.37
C PRO A 395 7.11 6.70 16.73
N LEU A 396 6.41 7.11 17.80
CA LEU A 396 6.61 6.60 19.15
C LEU A 396 5.90 5.26 19.37
N GLU A 397 4.73 5.05 18.75
CA GLU A 397 4.07 3.74 18.71
C GLU A 397 4.92 2.71 17.96
N ASP A 398 5.56 3.13 16.87
CA ASP A 398 6.47 2.29 16.07
C ASP A 398 7.69 1.79 16.85
N THR A 399 8.12 2.50 17.91
CA THR A 399 9.31 2.16 18.71
C THR A 399 8.96 1.46 20.02
N THR A 400 7.73 1.60 20.52
CA THR A 400 7.26 1.02 21.79
C THR A 400 6.51 -0.29 21.62
N THR A 401 5.93 -0.56 20.45
CA THR A 401 5.40 -1.88 20.12
C THR A 401 6.56 -2.83 19.83
N ASN A 402 6.59 -3.99 20.51
CA ASN A 402 7.50 -5.07 20.12
C ASN A 402 7.27 -5.35 18.62
N VAL A 403 8.34 -5.29 17.82
CA VAL A 403 8.36 -5.41 16.34
C VAL A 403 7.49 -6.56 15.80
N GLN A 404 7.20 -7.58 16.63
CA GLN A 404 6.40 -8.75 16.29
C GLN A 404 4.87 -8.54 16.27
N ASP A 405 4.28 -7.63 17.06
CA ASP A 405 2.81 -7.53 17.17
C ASP A 405 2.17 -6.70 16.05
N GLY A 406 2.92 -5.77 15.44
CA GLY A 406 2.42 -4.87 14.40
C GLY A 406 2.76 -5.26 12.95
N GLN A 407 3.69 -6.18 12.73
CA GLN A 407 4.13 -6.56 11.37
C GLN A 407 3.35 -7.75 10.83
N VAL A 408 3.03 -7.76 9.53
CA VAL A 408 2.45 -8.96 8.89
C VAL A 408 3.49 -10.08 8.95
N SER A 409 3.12 -11.21 9.56
CA SER A 409 3.99 -12.36 9.78
C SER A 409 3.27 -13.66 9.44
N GLY A 410 4.03 -14.74 9.21
CA GLY A 410 3.49 -16.04 8.78
C GLY A 410 3.15 -16.10 7.29
N GLY A 411 2.83 -17.30 6.80
CA GLY A 411 2.63 -17.55 5.38
C GLY A 411 3.86 -17.16 4.55
N ALA A 412 3.63 -16.73 3.31
CA ALA A 412 4.70 -16.40 2.36
C ALA A 412 5.60 -15.22 2.82
N PHE A 413 5.13 -14.46 3.81
CA PHE A 413 5.88 -13.35 4.40
C PHE A 413 7.06 -13.79 5.27
N ASN A 414 7.10 -15.06 5.70
CA ASN A 414 8.27 -15.61 6.38
C ASN A 414 9.48 -15.75 5.43
N ASN A 415 9.23 -15.86 4.13
CA ASN A 415 10.27 -15.97 3.12
C ASN A 415 10.96 -14.62 2.82
N VAL A 416 10.45 -13.52 3.40
CA VAL A 416 11.03 -12.19 3.26
C VAL A 416 12.26 -12.08 4.14
N GLU A 417 13.44 -11.99 3.52
CA GLU A 417 14.75 -12.01 4.22
C GLU A 417 14.95 -13.28 5.07
N ASP A 418 14.40 -14.41 4.61
CA ASP A 418 14.49 -15.70 5.30
C ASP A 418 15.95 -16.12 5.52
N ALA A 419 16.26 -16.42 6.79
CA ALA A 419 17.57 -16.91 7.18
C ALA A 419 17.79 -18.39 6.84
N SER A 420 16.79 -19.10 6.28
CA SER A 420 16.95 -20.48 5.83
C SER A 420 18.02 -20.61 4.72
N PRO A 421 18.54 -21.83 4.48
CA PRO A 421 19.48 -22.09 3.38
C PRO A 421 18.90 -21.86 1.98
N PHE A 422 17.58 -21.72 1.87
CA PHE A 422 16.86 -21.46 0.61
C PHE A 422 16.32 -20.03 0.55
N GLY A 423 16.66 -19.19 1.52
CA GLY A 423 16.23 -17.81 1.59
C GLY A 423 16.70 -16.97 0.40
N TYR A 424 16.02 -15.86 0.18
CA TYR A 424 16.33 -14.92 -0.88
C TYR A 424 17.79 -14.45 -0.81
N LYS A 425 18.52 -14.51 -1.94
CA LYS A 425 19.96 -14.22 -2.09
C LYS A 425 20.92 -15.14 -1.31
N ARG A 426 20.46 -16.30 -0.82
CA ARG A 426 21.33 -17.30 -0.19
C ARG A 426 22.24 -18.00 -1.20
N GLY A 427 23.50 -18.21 -0.83
CA GLY A 427 24.49 -18.84 -1.70
C GLY A 427 24.95 -18.00 -2.90
N GLU A 428 24.53 -16.74 -3.00
CA GLU A 428 24.95 -15.80 -4.06
C GLU A 428 25.59 -14.53 -3.48
N GLY A 429 26.44 -13.87 -4.27
CA GLY A 429 27.12 -12.64 -3.86
C GLY A 429 27.91 -12.82 -2.56
N ILE A 430 27.56 -12.06 -1.53
CA ILE A 430 28.22 -12.12 -0.20
C ILE A 430 27.92 -13.41 0.55
N ASP A 431 26.78 -14.04 0.30
CA ASP A 431 26.41 -15.31 0.94
C ASP A 431 26.94 -16.52 0.14
N ALA A 432 27.69 -16.29 -0.95
CA ALA A 432 28.32 -17.36 -1.71
C ALA A 432 29.28 -18.18 -0.83
N GLY A 433 29.09 -19.50 -0.84
CA GLY A 433 29.83 -20.43 0.01
C GLY A 433 29.44 -20.42 1.50
N ALA A 434 28.36 -19.72 1.87
CA ALA A 434 27.80 -19.84 3.22
C ALA A 434 27.32 -21.28 3.45
N GLY A 435 27.83 -21.92 4.51
CA GLY A 435 27.54 -23.32 4.83
C GLY A 435 28.44 -24.35 4.13
N GLU A 436 29.35 -23.91 3.24
CA GLU A 436 30.41 -24.77 2.72
C GLU A 436 31.54 -24.93 3.75
N HIS A 437 32.15 -26.12 3.79
CA HIS A 437 33.31 -26.38 4.64
C HIS A 437 34.54 -25.59 4.18
N ASP A 438 34.70 -25.44 2.86
CA ASP A 438 35.85 -24.81 2.25
C ASP A 438 35.60 -23.31 2.03
N TRP A 439 36.64 -22.51 2.18
CA TRP A 439 36.54 -21.06 1.97
C TRP A 439 36.34 -20.76 0.48
N ILE A 440 35.20 -20.13 0.12
CA ILE A 440 34.76 -19.92 -1.26
C ILE A 440 35.81 -19.25 -2.17
N VAL A 441 36.59 -18.32 -1.59
CA VAL A 441 37.66 -17.59 -2.28
C VAL A 441 38.79 -18.51 -2.74
N SER A 442 38.96 -19.66 -2.08
CA SER A 442 39.97 -20.68 -2.44
C SER A 442 39.82 -21.18 -3.87
N ARG A 443 38.59 -21.17 -4.42
CA ARG A 443 38.31 -21.61 -5.80
C ARG A 443 39.01 -20.75 -6.85
N GLU A 444 39.24 -19.47 -6.55
CA GLU A 444 39.88 -18.51 -7.46
C GLU A 444 41.22 -17.98 -6.92
N LYS A 445 41.69 -18.50 -5.78
CA LYS A 445 42.90 -18.03 -5.09
C LYS A 445 44.13 -18.07 -5.98
N ASP A 446 44.31 -19.11 -6.79
CA ASP A 446 45.43 -19.23 -7.73
C ASP A 446 45.51 -18.06 -8.74
N LYS A 447 44.36 -17.49 -9.11
CA LYS A 447 44.29 -16.33 -10.01
C LYS A 447 44.71 -15.06 -9.25
N TYR A 448 44.27 -14.91 -8.02
CA TYR A 448 44.57 -13.74 -7.18
C TYR A 448 46.03 -13.75 -6.72
N ASP A 449 46.57 -14.91 -6.36
CA ASP A 449 47.96 -15.07 -5.94
C ASP A 449 48.95 -14.64 -7.03
N LYS A 450 48.64 -14.94 -8.31
CA LYS A 450 49.46 -14.46 -9.45
C LYS A 450 49.49 -12.94 -9.55
N VAL A 451 48.37 -12.27 -9.25
CA VAL A 451 48.31 -10.80 -9.23
C VAL A 451 49.04 -10.26 -8.01
N PHE A 452 48.85 -10.89 -6.85
CA PHE A 452 49.53 -10.53 -5.61
C PHE A 452 51.05 -10.56 -5.76
N ASP A 453 51.60 -11.64 -6.34
CA ASP A 453 53.04 -11.79 -6.52
C ASP A 453 53.61 -10.73 -7.48
N GLN A 454 52.83 -10.22 -8.44
CA GLN A 454 53.23 -9.13 -9.34
C GLN A 454 53.30 -7.76 -8.64
N LEU A 455 52.65 -7.61 -7.49
CA LEU A 455 52.67 -6.38 -6.70
C LEU A 455 53.92 -6.24 -5.81
N ASN A 456 54.88 -7.17 -5.93
CA ASN A 456 56.13 -7.22 -5.17
C ASN A 456 55.92 -7.14 -3.65
N PRO A 457 55.27 -8.16 -3.05
CA PRO A 457 55.04 -8.20 -1.61
C PRO A 457 56.37 -8.22 -0.84
N VAL A 458 56.38 -7.52 0.30
CA VAL A 458 57.50 -7.52 1.26
C VAL A 458 57.05 -8.29 2.49
N ASP A 459 57.84 -9.27 2.92
CA ASP A 459 57.51 -10.18 4.03
C ASP A 459 56.14 -10.86 3.91
N GLY A 460 55.73 -11.16 2.66
CA GLY A 460 54.47 -11.82 2.38
C GLY A 460 53.23 -10.91 2.45
N LYS A 461 53.41 -9.59 2.55
CA LYS A 461 52.34 -8.59 2.55
C LYS A 461 52.54 -7.52 1.47
N VAL A 462 51.44 -7.01 0.91
CA VAL A 462 51.44 -5.84 0.02
C VAL A 462 51.02 -4.59 0.78
N THR A 463 51.70 -3.47 0.50
CA THR A 463 51.34 -2.18 1.12
C THR A 463 49.99 -1.69 0.62
N GLY A 464 49.27 -0.91 1.43
CA GLY A 464 47.99 -0.33 1.01
C GLY A 464 48.07 0.55 -0.24
N MET A 465 49.23 1.16 -0.54
CA MET A 465 49.42 1.91 -1.78
C MET A 465 49.47 0.99 -3.02
N ALA A 466 50.20 -0.13 -2.92
CA ALA A 466 50.29 -1.11 -4.00
C ALA A 466 48.94 -1.79 -4.25
N ALA A 467 48.28 -2.25 -3.19
CA ALA A 467 46.95 -2.85 -3.28
C ALA A 467 45.92 -1.86 -3.84
N LYS A 468 45.91 -0.60 -3.38
CA LYS A 468 45.03 0.45 -3.93
C LYS A 468 45.24 0.64 -5.43
N SER A 469 46.49 0.63 -5.90
CA SER A 469 46.80 0.78 -7.34
C SER A 469 46.20 -0.32 -8.20
N GLU A 470 46.09 -1.54 -7.66
CA GLU A 470 45.43 -2.67 -8.32
C GLU A 470 43.91 -2.56 -8.23
N MET A 471 43.38 -2.31 -7.03
CA MET A 471 41.94 -2.23 -6.77
C MET A 471 41.24 -1.16 -7.62
N VAL A 472 41.90 -0.02 -7.88
CA VAL A 472 41.34 1.07 -8.71
C VAL A 472 41.14 0.65 -10.18
N LYS A 473 41.84 -0.37 -10.67
CA LYS A 473 41.66 -0.90 -12.04
C LYS A 473 40.27 -1.50 -12.27
N SER A 474 39.57 -1.89 -11.20
CA SER A 474 38.16 -2.33 -11.25
C SER A 474 37.18 -1.24 -11.70
N LYS A 475 37.62 0.04 -11.70
CA LYS A 475 36.79 1.22 -11.99
C LYS A 475 35.62 1.44 -11.03
N LEU A 476 35.64 0.78 -9.87
CA LEU A 476 34.66 1.05 -8.81
C LEU A 476 34.92 2.41 -8.15
N PRO A 477 33.87 3.09 -7.64
CA PRO A 477 34.04 4.34 -6.89
C PRO A 477 34.96 4.17 -5.67
N ASN A 478 35.76 5.19 -5.36
CA ASN A 478 36.68 5.17 -4.20
C ASN A 478 35.98 4.88 -2.86
N THR A 479 34.71 5.29 -2.71
CA THR A 479 33.89 4.99 -1.53
C THR A 479 33.65 3.49 -1.37
N VAL A 480 33.41 2.79 -2.47
CA VAL A 480 33.24 1.32 -2.51
C VAL A 480 34.56 0.62 -2.25
N LEU A 481 35.64 1.03 -2.91
CA LEU A 481 36.98 0.45 -2.71
C LEU A 481 37.48 0.63 -1.28
N SER A 482 37.20 1.79 -0.66
CA SER A 482 37.49 2.01 0.76
C SER A 482 36.70 1.06 1.67
N LYS A 483 35.44 0.75 1.33
CA LYS A 483 34.65 -0.24 2.05
C LYS A 483 35.21 -1.65 1.89
N VAL A 484 35.61 -2.05 0.67
CA VAL A 484 36.28 -3.34 0.43
C VAL A 484 37.56 -3.45 1.26
N TRP A 485 38.41 -2.41 1.24
CA TRP A 485 39.64 -2.38 2.03
C TRP A 485 39.37 -2.68 3.52
N LYS A 486 38.41 -1.97 4.11
CA LYS A 486 38.04 -2.14 5.53
C LYS A 486 37.51 -3.53 5.86
N LEU A 487 36.90 -4.22 4.89
CA LEU A 487 36.40 -5.58 5.06
C LEU A 487 37.50 -6.63 4.86
N ALA A 488 38.47 -6.35 3.99
CA ALA A 488 39.53 -7.29 3.62
C ALA A 488 40.75 -7.24 4.56
N ASP A 489 41.08 -6.07 5.11
CA ASP A 489 42.12 -5.86 6.12
C ASP A 489 41.59 -6.32 7.50
N VAL A 490 41.61 -7.65 7.71
CA VAL A 490 40.97 -8.31 8.86
C VAL A 490 41.77 -8.09 10.13
N ASP A 491 43.10 -8.12 10.04
CA ASP A 491 44.00 -7.86 11.17
C ASP A 491 44.27 -6.38 11.43
N LYS A 492 43.80 -5.48 10.53
CA LYS A 492 43.84 -4.02 10.65
C LYS A 492 45.26 -3.47 10.73
N ASP A 493 46.21 -4.12 10.10
CA ASP A 493 47.61 -3.70 10.10
C ASP A 493 47.95 -2.70 8.96
N GLY A 494 46.99 -2.42 8.08
CA GLY A 494 47.14 -1.48 6.97
C GLY A 494 47.90 -2.04 5.77
N MET A 495 48.16 -3.35 5.76
CA MET A 495 48.71 -4.12 4.65
C MET A 495 47.74 -5.26 4.31
N LEU A 496 47.96 -5.96 3.20
CA LEU A 496 47.18 -7.16 2.88
C LEU A 496 48.13 -8.33 2.66
N ASP A 497 47.91 -9.43 3.36
CA ASP A 497 48.54 -10.71 3.00
C ASP A 497 47.84 -11.38 1.80
N LYS A 498 48.31 -12.56 1.41
CA LYS A 498 47.75 -13.31 0.26
C LYS A 498 46.25 -13.58 0.40
N GLU A 499 45.78 -13.95 1.59
CA GLU A 499 44.38 -14.30 1.79
C GLU A 499 43.51 -13.04 1.85
N GLU A 500 43.97 -11.98 2.50
CA GLU A 500 43.26 -10.71 2.53
C GLU A 500 43.19 -10.05 1.15
N PHE A 501 44.24 -10.16 0.34
CA PHE A 501 44.21 -9.68 -1.03
C PHE A 501 43.25 -10.49 -1.89
N ALA A 502 43.25 -11.83 -1.76
CA ALA A 502 42.27 -12.68 -2.44
C ALA A 502 40.83 -12.35 -2.02
N LEU A 503 40.60 -12.09 -0.74
CA LEU A 503 39.31 -11.62 -0.22
C LEU A 503 38.91 -10.27 -0.81
N ALA A 504 39.83 -9.30 -0.87
CA ALA A 504 39.59 -7.98 -1.46
C ALA A 504 39.17 -8.10 -2.94
N MET A 505 39.87 -8.94 -3.70
CA MET A 505 39.54 -9.18 -5.12
C MET A 505 38.20 -9.89 -5.30
N HIS A 506 37.87 -10.85 -4.43
CA HIS A 506 36.58 -11.52 -4.43
C HIS A 506 35.43 -10.54 -4.12
N LEU A 507 35.57 -9.69 -3.10
CA LEU A 507 34.59 -8.64 -2.76
C LEU A 507 34.41 -7.62 -3.90
N ILE A 508 35.49 -7.29 -4.62
CA ILE A 508 35.40 -6.45 -5.83
C ILE A 508 34.55 -7.14 -6.89
N ASN A 509 34.78 -8.43 -7.16
CA ASN A 509 34.01 -9.18 -8.16
C ASN A 509 32.53 -9.28 -7.77
N ILE A 510 32.22 -9.56 -6.50
CA ILE A 510 30.85 -9.55 -5.97
C ILE A 510 30.16 -8.21 -6.28
N LYS A 511 30.87 -7.09 -6.13
CA LYS A 511 30.34 -5.75 -6.40
C LYS A 511 30.23 -5.43 -7.88
N ILE A 512 31.14 -5.94 -8.71
CA ILE A 512 31.07 -5.86 -10.18
C ILE A 512 29.84 -6.63 -10.69
N ASP A 513 29.54 -7.78 -10.09
CA ASP A 513 28.37 -8.62 -10.39
C ASP A 513 27.04 -8.03 -9.88
N GLY A 514 27.08 -6.79 -9.35
CA GLY A 514 25.90 -6.03 -8.98
C GLY A 514 25.38 -6.28 -7.55
N ASN A 515 26.11 -7.05 -6.73
CA ASN A 515 25.70 -7.33 -5.36
C ASN A 515 26.27 -6.30 -4.37
N ASP A 516 25.55 -6.03 -3.28
CA ASP A 516 26.00 -5.08 -2.27
C ASP A 516 26.97 -5.70 -1.26
N LEU A 517 27.93 -4.87 -0.81
CA LEU A 517 28.90 -5.24 0.21
C LEU A 517 28.26 -5.14 1.60
N PRO A 518 28.57 -6.06 2.53
CA PRO A 518 27.96 -6.10 3.85
C PRO A 518 28.52 -4.98 4.73
N ALA A 519 27.87 -4.68 5.86
CA ALA A 519 28.42 -3.73 6.83
C ALA A 519 29.63 -4.33 7.57
N GLU A 520 29.58 -5.63 7.84
CA GLU A 520 30.61 -6.41 8.53
C GLU A 520 30.92 -7.68 7.73
N LEU A 521 32.14 -8.19 7.83
CA LEU A 521 32.55 -9.38 7.08
C LEU A 521 31.89 -10.64 7.69
N PRO A 522 31.09 -11.41 6.93
CA PRO A 522 30.53 -12.66 7.42
C PRO A 522 31.60 -13.71 7.73
N LEU A 523 31.36 -14.54 8.76
CA LEU A 523 32.30 -15.56 9.23
C LEU A 523 32.78 -16.53 8.14
N HIS A 524 31.91 -16.91 7.19
CA HIS A 524 32.30 -17.83 6.12
C HIS A 524 33.28 -17.21 5.13
N LEU A 525 33.30 -15.88 4.99
CA LEU A 525 34.25 -15.14 4.16
C LEU A 525 35.57 -14.79 4.88
N VAL A 526 35.63 -14.94 6.20
CA VAL A 526 36.88 -14.73 6.96
C VAL A 526 37.93 -15.75 6.49
N PRO A 527 39.14 -15.30 6.12
CA PRO A 527 40.24 -16.18 5.73
C PRO A 527 40.47 -17.27 6.78
N PRO A 528 40.65 -18.55 6.39
CA PRO A 528 40.80 -19.65 7.35
C PRO A 528 41.90 -19.43 8.40
N CYS A 529 42.98 -18.73 8.02
CA CYS A 529 44.09 -18.44 8.93
C CYS A 529 43.77 -17.34 9.97
N LYS A 530 42.66 -16.61 9.79
CA LYS A 530 42.24 -15.47 10.61
C LYS A 530 40.88 -15.66 11.29
N ARG A 531 40.35 -16.89 11.27
CA ARG A 531 39.07 -17.26 11.91
C ARG A 531 39.16 -17.32 13.43
#